data_AF-A0A4U5MUK3-F1
#
_entry.id   AF-A0A4U5MUK3-F1
#
_cell.length_a   1.000
_cell.length_b   1.000
_cell.length_c   1.000
_cell.angle_alpha   90.00
_cell.angle_beta   90.00
_cell.angle_gamma   90.00
#
_symmetry.space_group_name_H-M   'P 1'
#
loop_
_entity.id
_entity.type
_entity.pdbx_description
1 polymer ?
#
loop_
_entity_poly.entity_id
_entity_poly.type
_entity_poly.pdbx_seq_one_letter_code
_entity_poly.pdbx_strand_id
1 'polypeptide(L)'
;MFFYGVLDLVGLFSNCFVAGYMSLRAKTFCWAPEFNYVIGCIGSFAYGAQLLASILLAFNRCVDLFQHNLTLVLFDSFRTYVWLLIPVSYGLYCMFFLNPLVFSSLGPAWLANPYHRIDVAFNATYHTFYYFHLNLALLGLLAAVVLTLSVLLLIKAYFDTTELTSVYKFHKMVTLISISFCCLLAVPVLGTLLLDHVYASLVTNTIVLVTCQLNNGLPCLVFIFVNENIRENVLELVPKRWRKNPKTSNVVYVTSLMYGDEQPTPSPTAPQSDQDQRDLFGWGP
;
A
#
# COMPACT_ATOMS: atom_id res chain seq x y z
N MET A 1 2.82 -1.95 4.75
CA MET A 1 1.88 -2.63 3.84
C MET A 1 0.51 -2.81 4.47
N PHE A 2 0.33 -3.61 5.54
CA PHE A 2 -0.99 -3.80 6.16
C PHE A 2 -1.68 -2.49 6.57
N PHE A 3 -0.99 -1.64 7.34
CA PHE A 3 -1.50 -0.33 7.75
C PHE A 3 -1.96 0.53 6.56
N TYR A 4 -1.17 0.54 5.49
CA TYR A 4 -1.49 1.26 4.26
C TYR A 4 -2.76 0.73 3.60
N GLY A 5 -2.92 -0.61 3.52
CA GLY A 5 -4.14 -1.23 2.99
C GLY A 5 -5.40 -0.91 3.80
N VAL A 6 -5.28 -0.72 5.12
CA VAL A 6 -6.41 -0.25 5.95
C VAL A 6 -6.79 1.18 5.58
N LEU A 7 -5.82 2.07 5.37
CA LEU A 7 -6.08 3.45 4.93
C LEU A 7 -6.73 3.47 3.54
N ASP A 8 -6.27 2.64 2.61
CA ASP A 8 -6.86 2.49 1.28
C ASP A 8 -8.33 2.05 1.37
N LEU A 9 -8.66 1.10 2.27
CA LEU A 9 -10.03 0.63 2.44
C LEU A 9 -10.95 1.74 2.95
N VAL A 10 -10.49 2.54 3.91
CA VAL A 10 -11.22 3.71 4.42
C VAL A 10 -11.39 4.76 3.33
N GLY A 11 -10.32 5.04 2.58
CA GLY A 11 -10.31 5.97 1.45
C GLY A 11 -11.29 5.53 0.35
N LEU A 12 -11.33 4.24 0.02
CA LEU A 12 -12.20 3.65 -1.00
C LEU A 12 -13.67 3.66 -0.56
N PHE A 13 -13.95 3.39 0.71
CA PHE A 13 -15.29 3.51 1.25
C PHE A 13 -15.83 4.94 1.12
N SER A 14 -15.04 5.95 1.52
CA SER A 14 -15.43 7.35 1.41
C SER A 14 -15.54 7.82 -0.06
N ASN A 15 -14.47 7.66 -0.85
CA ASN A 15 -14.38 8.20 -2.21
C ASN A 15 -15.19 7.44 -3.28
N CYS A 16 -15.43 6.14 -3.09
CA CYS A 16 -16.14 5.34 -4.09
C CYS A 16 -17.57 5.05 -3.63
N PHE A 17 -17.74 4.45 -2.45
CA PHE A 17 -19.06 4.00 -2.00
C PHE A 17 -19.96 5.17 -1.61
N VAL A 18 -19.50 6.04 -0.70
CA VAL A 18 -20.31 7.18 -0.25
C VAL A 18 -20.51 8.20 -1.37
N ALA A 19 -19.43 8.63 -2.03
CA ALA A 19 -19.53 9.57 -3.15
C ALA A 19 -20.40 9.02 -4.30
N GLY A 20 -20.28 7.72 -4.62
CA GLY A 20 -21.10 7.06 -5.63
C GLY A 20 -22.58 7.04 -5.25
N TYR A 21 -22.91 6.67 -4.02
CA TYR A 21 -24.29 6.71 -3.51
C TYR A 21 -24.89 8.13 -3.56
N MET A 22 -24.13 9.12 -3.11
CA MET A 22 -24.55 10.52 -3.14
C MET A 22 -24.74 11.05 -4.56
N SER A 23 -23.87 10.66 -5.49
CA SER A 23 -23.98 11.00 -6.91
C SER A 23 -25.25 10.42 -7.53
N LEU A 24 -25.54 9.13 -7.30
CA LEU A 24 -26.74 8.46 -7.84
C LEU A 24 -28.06 9.05 -7.34
N ARG A 25 -28.07 9.61 -6.12
CA ARG A 25 -29.26 10.23 -5.51
C ARG A 25 -29.29 11.75 -5.68
N ALA A 26 -28.35 12.33 -6.44
CA ALA A 26 -28.19 13.78 -6.60
C ALA A 26 -28.17 14.53 -5.25
N LYS A 27 -27.52 13.96 -4.23
CA LYS A 27 -27.43 14.53 -2.89
C LYS A 27 -26.29 15.53 -2.81
N THR A 28 -26.61 16.74 -2.36
CA THR A 28 -25.65 17.80 -2.03
C THR A 28 -25.33 17.82 -0.54
N PHE A 29 -24.37 18.66 -0.15
CA PHE A 29 -24.03 18.91 1.26
C PHE A 29 -25.26 19.22 2.13
N CYS A 30 -26.23 19.97 1.60
CA CYS A 30 -27.42 20.41 2.34
C CYS A 30 -28.37 19.27 2.76
N TRP A 31 -28.27 18.07 2.17
CA TRP A 31 -29.16 16.97 2.51
C TRP A 31 -28.87 16.38 3.91
N ALA A 32 -27.59 16.23 4.24
CA ALA A 32 -27.14 15.75 5.55
C ALA A 32 -25.75 16.35 5.83
N PRO A 33 -25.70 17.60 6.35
CA PRO A 33 -24.45 18.33 6.51
C PRO A 33 -23.53 17.68 7.54
N GLU A 34 -24.07 17.18 8.66
CA GLU A 34 -23.29 16.49 9.69
C GLU A 34 -22.65 15.20 9.15
N PHE A 35 -23.42 14.38 8.43
CA PHE A 35 -22.91 13.17 7.81
C PHE A 35 -21.80 13.47 6.80
N ASN A 36 -21.99 14.48 5.94
CA ASN A 36 -21.00 14.92 4.96
C ASN A 36 -19.72 15.45 5.60
N TYR A 37 -19.86 16.20 6.69
CA TYR A 37 -18.73 16.72 7.43
C TYR A 37 -17.90 15.59 8.05
N VAL A 38 -18.55 14.66 8.74
CA VAL A 38 -17.88 13.51 9.38
C VAL A 38 -17.15 12.63 8.35
N ILE A 39 -17.81 12.29 7.24
CA ILE A 39 -17.19 11.48 6.19
C ILE A 39 -16.05 12.23 5.48
N GLY A 40 -16.16 13.55 5.35
CA GLY A 40 -15.11 14.42 4.83
C GLY A 40 -13.88 14.48 5.73
N CYS A 41 -14.07 14.55 7.05
CA CYS A 41 -12.98 14.46 8.05
C CYS A 41 -12.27 13.10 7.97
N ILE A 42 -13.02 12.00 7.92
CA ILE A 42 -12.46 10.64 7.79
C ILE A 42 -11.72 10.48 6.46
N GLY A 43 -12.27 11.01 5.37
CA GLY A 43 -11.61 11.03 4.06
C GLY A 43 -10.30 11.83 4.09
N SER A 44 -10.30 13.00 4.74
CA SER A 44 -9.12 13.86 4.89
C SER A 44 -8.03 13.19 5.74
N PHE A 45 -8.42 12.51 6.83
CA PHE A 45 -7.52 11.67 7.62
C PHE A 45 -6.85 10.59 6.76
N ALA A 46 -7.66 9.81 6.06
CA ALA A 46 -7.18 8.68 5.27
C ALA A 46 -6.23 9.16 4.16
N TYR A 47 -6.60 10.22 3.44
CA TYR A 47 -5.78 10.80 2.38
C TYR A 47 -4.43 11.32 2.89
N GLY A 48 -4.44 12.10 3.97
CA GLY A 48 -3.21 12.62 4.57
C GLY A 48 -2.29 11.49 5.08
N ALA A 49 -2.85 10.54 5.84
CA ALA A 49 -2.09 9.42 6.36
C ALA A 49 -1.52 8.52 5.24
N GLN A 50 -2.27 8.31 4.16
CA GLN A 50 -1.86 7.50 3.01
C GLN A 50 -0.67 8.12 2.29
N LEU A 51 -0.67 9.45 2.06
CA LEU A 51 0.46 10.17 1.47
C LEU A 51 1.74 9.93 2.27
N LEU A 52 1.71 10.19 3.57
CA LEU A 52 2.91 10.09 4.39
C LEU A 52 3.34 8.62 4.61
N ALA A 53 2.39 7.69 4.69
CA ALA A 53 2.67 6.26 4.76
C ALA A 53 3.31 5.74 3.47
N SER A 54 2.93 6.28 2.30
CA SER A 54 3.55 5.92 1.01
C SER A 54 5.01 6.37 0.93
N ILE A 55 5.31 7.58 1.42
CA ILE A 55 6.67 8.14 1.49
C ILE A 55 7.52 7.30 2.44
N LEU A 56 7.02 7.00 3.64
CA LEU A 56 7.71 6.18 4.63
C LEU A 56 8.03 4.78 4.08
N LEU A 57 7.08 4.19 3.35
CA LEU A 57 7.25 2.88 2.73
C LEU A 57 8.32 2.91 1.62
N ALA A 58 8.31 3.94 0.77
CA ALA A 58 9.30 4.10 -0.28
C ALA A 58 10.70 4.36 0.32
N PHE A 59 10.78 5.15 1.39
CA PHE A 59 12.01 5.40 2.13
C PHE A 59 12.57 4.11 2.76
N ASN A 60 11.72 3.31 3.42
CA ASN A 60 12.12 2.01 3.95
C ASN A 60 12.75 1.12 2.86
N ARG A 61 12.22 1.16 1.63
CA ARG A 61 12.78 0.40 0.50
C ARG A 61 14.07 0.98 -0.05
N CYS A 62 14.27 2.29 0.01
CA CYS A 62 15.56 2.89 -0.32
C CYS A 62 16.64 2.39 0.65
N VAL A 63 16.36 2.44 1.95
CA VAL A 63 17.28 1.98 3.00
C VAL A 63 17.62 0.50 2.82
N ASP A 64 16.63 -0.34 2.52
CA ASP A 64 16.80 -1.78 2.28
C ASP A 64 17.69 -2.08 1.06
N LEU A 65 17.57 -1.28 -0.01
CA LEU A 65 18.41 -1.41 -1.20
C LEU A 65 19.85 -0.93 -0.99
N PHE A 66 20.03 0.14 -0.21
CA PHE A 66 21.35 0.68 0.14
C PHE A 66 22.10 -0.26 1.08
N GLN A 67 21.48 -0.61 2.20
CA GLN A 67 22.12 -1.40 3.25
C GLN A 67 21.09 -2.11 4.12
N HIS A 68 21.00 -3.43 3.96
CA HIS A 68 20.04 -4.26 4.70
C HIS A 68 20.19 -4.15 6.23
N ASN A 69 21.43 -4.07 6.73
CA ASN A 69 21.70 -3.91 8.17
C ASN A 69 21.10 -2.62 8.76
N LEU A 70 21.08 -1.54 7.97
CA LEU A 70 20.49 -0.26 8.41
C LEU A 70 18.97 -0.39 8.53
N THR A 71 18.33 -1.15 7.65
CA THR A 71 16.89 -1.42 7.70
C THR A 71 16.51 -2.16 8.98
N LEU A 72 17.29 -3.15 9.40
CA LEU A 72 17.07 -3.85 10.67
C LEU A 72 17.20 -2.89 11.86
N VAL A 73 18.19 -1.98 11.85
CA VAL A 73 18.33 -1.01 12.93
C VAL A 73 17.16 -0.01 12.95
N LEU A 74 16.68 0.46 11.80
CA LEU A 74 15.65 1.51 11.76
C LEU A 74 14.21 0.98 11.88
N PHE A 75 13.92 -0.19 11.31
CA PHE A 75 12.56 -0.68 11.10
C PHE A 75 12.25 -2.02 11.78
N ASP A 76 13.16 -2.61 12.56
CA ASP A 76 12.87 -3.90 13.19
C ASP A 76 11.86 -3.79 14.36
N SER A 77 11.01 -4.81 14.44
CA SER A 77 10.05 -5.06 15.53
C SER A 77 9.24 -3.81 15.94
N PHE A 78 9.32 -3.40 17.21
CA PHE A 78 8.57 -2.28 17.78
C PHE A 78 8.86 -0.93 17.09
N ARG A 79 10.03 -0.75 16.48
CA ARG A 79 10.44 0.53 15.88
C ARG A 79 9.57 0.91 14.69
N THR A 80 9.10 -0.08 13.93
CA THR A 80 8.14 0.17 12.84
C THR A 80 6.86 0.82 13.35
N TYR A 81 6.36 0.44 14.53
CA TYR A 81 5.15 1.06 15.09
C TYR A 81 5.37 2.52 15.47
N VAL A 82 6.56 2.88 15.95
CA VAL A 82 6.94 4.28 16.20
C VAL A 82 6.95 5.08 14.89
N TRP A 83 7.52 4.53 13.82
CA TRP A 83 7.46 5.17 12.50
C TRP A 83 6.04 5.32 11.96
N LEU A 84 5.13 4.39 12.27
CA LEU A 84 3.71 4.48 11.89
C LEU A 84 2.95 5.58 12.64
N LEU A 85 3.46 6.07 13.79
CA LEU A 85 2.85 7.23 14.45
C LEU A 85 2.96 8.50 13.59
N ILE A 86 3.98 8.59 12.73
CA ILE A 86 4.17 9.75 11.84
C ILE A 86 2.97 9.92 10.88
N PRO A 87 2.61 8.94 10.02
CA PRO A 87 1.43 9.07 9.16
C PRO A 87 0.11 9.18 9.93
N VAL A 88 -0.02 8.52 11.10
CA VAL A 88 -1.22 8.67 11.94
C VAL A 88 -1.36 10.11 12.45
N SER A 89 -0.27 10.69 12.98
CA SER A 89 -0.28 12.05 13.51
C SER A 89 -0.59 13.09 12.43
N TYR A 90 -0.03 12.91 11.23
CA TYR A 90 -0.35 13.77 10.10
C TYR A 90 -1.80 13.60 9.62
N GLY A 91 -2.32 12.37 9.58
CA GLY A 91 -3.73 12.13 9.30
C GLY A 91 -4.65 12.83 10.31
N LEU A 92 -4.34 12.74 11.62
CA LEU A 92 -5.10 13.43 12.67
C LEU A 92 -5.00 14.96 12.51
N TYR A 93 -3.82 15.46 12.11
CA TYR A 93 -3.66 16.87 11.78
C TYR A 93 -4.62 17.29 10.64
N CYS A 94 -4.67 16.50 9.55
CA CYS A 94 -5.61 16.70 8.46
C CYS A 94 -7.08 16.58 8.86
N MET A 95 -7.39 15.79 9.89
CA MET A 95 -8.75 15.58 10.37
C MET A 95 -9.28 16.73 11.22
N PHE A 96 -8.45 17.27 12.12
CA PHE A 96 -8.88 18.23 13.15
C PHE A 96 -8.57 19.68 12.82
N PHE A 97 -7.47 19.96 12.12
CA PHE A 97 -6.99 21.33 11.91
C PHE A 97 -7.23 21.85 10.50
N LEU A 98 -7.60 20.96 9.60
CA LEU A 98 -7.75 21.24 8.18
C LEU A 98 -9.24 21.18 7.82
N ASN A 99 -9.70 22.12 6.99
CA ASN A 99 -11.10 22.23 6.58
C ASN A 99 -11.50 21.01 5.74
N PRO A 100 -12.35 20.09 6.26
CA PRO A 100 -12.61 18.84 5.57
C PRO A 100 -13.21 19.10 4.19
N LEU A 101 -12.77 18.31 3.21
CA LEU A 101 -13.40 18.33 1.92
C LEU A 101 -14.78 17.69 2.04
N VAL A 102 -15.80 18.38 1.54
CA VAL A 102 -17.20 17.92 1.56
C VAL A 102 -17.64 17.55 0.15
N PHE A 103 -18.53 16.57 0.04
CA PHE A 103 -18.99 16.08 -1.25
C PHE A 103 -20.18 16.89 -1.76
N SER A 104 -20.19 17.21 -3.06
CA SER A 104 -21.34 17.81 -3.75
C SER A 104 -21.61 17.11 -5.08
N SER A 105 -22.85 16.65 -5.28
CA SER A 105 -23.27 16.01 -6.53
C SER A 105 -23.49 16.98 -7.70
N LEU A 106 -23.62 18.30 -7.43
CA LEU A 106 -23.81 19.33 -8.48
C LEU A 106 -22.54 19.55 -9.32
N GLY A 107 -21.39 19.31 -8.72
CA GLY A 107 -20.10 19.24 -9.38
C GLY A 107 -19.30 18.10 -8.76
N PRO A 108 -19.56 16.83 -9.16
CA PRO A 108 -19.14 15.62 -8.44
C PRO A 108 -17.66 15.66 -8.05
N ALA A 109 -17.39 16.08 -6.81
CA ALA A 109 -16.06 16.21 -6.27
C ALA A 109 -16.14 16.43 -4.75
N TRP A 110 -15.01 16.14 -4.11
CA TRP A 110 -14.74 16.55 -2.74
C TRP A 110 -14.11 17.93 -2.78
N LEU A 111 -14.78 18.92 -2.21
CA LEU A 111 -14.46 20.34 -2.36
C LEU A 111 -14.43 20.99 -0.98
N ALA A 112 -13.54 21.96 -0.78
CA ALA A 112 -13.53 22.73 0.47
C ALA A 112 -14.73 23.69 0.55
N ASN A 113 -15.28 24.13 -0.59
CA ASN A 113 -16.48 24.94 -0.65
C ASN A 113 -17.75 24.05 -0.72
N PRO A 114 -18.56 23.98 0.36
CA PRO A 114 -19.81 23.21 0.38
C PRO A 114 -20.86 23.69 -0.62
N TYR A 115 -20.80 24.96 -1.00
CA TYR A 115 -21.77 25.61 -1.87
C TYR A 115 -21.28 25.75 -3.31
N HIS A 116 -20.32 24.93 -3.71
CA HIS A 116 -19.86 24.90 -5.10
C HIS A 116 -21.04 24.70 -6.06
N ARG A 117 -21.20 25.62 -7.02
CA ARG A 117 -22.31 25.69 -7.99
C ARG A 117 -23.69 25.92 -7.37
N ILE A 118 -23.75 26.48 -6.17
CA ILE A 118 -24.97 26.99 -5.53
C ILE A 118 -24.80 28.51 -5.37
N ASP A 119 -25.69 29.29 -5.98
CA ASP A 119 -25.69 30.75 -5.82
C ASP A 119 -26.18 31.12 -4.42
N VAL A 120 -25.24 31.21 -3.48
CA VAL A 120 -25.43 31.82 -2.17
C VAL A 120 -24.58 33.07 -2.10
N ALA A 121 -25.18 34.19 -1.69
CA ALA A 121 -24.50 35.48 -1.47
C ALA A 121 -23.60 35.44 -0.23
N PHE A 122 -22.67 34.49 -0.17
CA PHE A 122 -21.86 34.22 1.00
C PHE A 122 -20.39 34.51 0.69
N ASN A 123 -19.89 35.58 1.30
CA ASN A 123 -18.52 36.08 1.14
C ASN A 123 -17.54 35.30 2.04
N ALA A 124 -17.54 33.97 1.94
CA ALA A 124 -16.59 33.13 2.67
C ALA A 124 -15.44 32.74 1.73
N THR A 125 -14.23 33.19 2.07
CA THR A 125 -12.99 32.70 1.45
C THR A 125 -12.66 31.34 2.03
N TYR A 126 -12.97 30.27 1.30
CA TYR A 126 -12.54 28.92 1.65
C TYR A 126 -11.03 28.81 1.37
N HIS A 127 -10.20 28.81 2.41
CA HIS A 127 -8.75 28.80 2.28
C HIS A 127 -8.22 27.40 1.91
N THR A 128 -8.22 27.09 0.61
CA THR A 128 -7.62 25.88 0.01
C THR A 128 -6.14 26.01 -0.32
N PHE A 129 -5.61 27.24 -0.29
CA PHE A 129 -4.20 27.53 -0.56
C PHE A 129 -3.25 26.68 0.30
N TYR A 130 -3.59 26.50 1.58
CA TYR A 130 -2.79 25.70 2.50
C TYR A 130 -2.76 24.21 2.13
N TYR A 131 -3.93 23.67 1.76
CA TYR A 131 -4.06 22.31 1.24
C TYR A 131 -3.20 22.10 0.00
N PHE A 132 -3.25 23.04 -0.94
CA PHE A 132 -2.47 22.93 -2.17
C PHE A 132 -0.96 22.85 -1.88
N HIS A 133 -0.41 23.79 -1.11
CA HIS A 133 1.03 23.85 -0.85
C HIS A 133 1.56 22.64 -0.08
N LEU A 134 0.84 22.20 0.95
CA LEU A 134 1.23 20.99 1.70
C LEU A 134 1.21 19.75 0.81
N ASN A 135 0.14 19.55 0.05
CA ASN A 135 0.01 18.38 -0.81
C ASN A 135 1.02 18.41 -1.96
N LEU A 136 1.34 19.59 -2.50
CA LEU A 136 2.39 19.75 -3.50
C LEU A 136 3.78 19.42 -2.92
N ALA A 137 4.08 19.88 -1.71
CA ALA A 137 5.35 19.57 -1.05
C ALA A 137 5.50 18.07 -0.78
N LEU A 138 4.44 17.42 -0.28
CA LEU A 138 4.44 15.98 -0.03
C LEU A 138 4.52 15.16 -1.33
N LEU A 139 3.84 15.59 -2.39
CA LEU A 139 3.95 14.98 -3.71
C LEU A 139 5.38 15.12 -4.26
N GLY A 140 6.00 16.29 -4.11
CA GLY A 140 7.39 16.51 -4.50
C GLY A 140 8.36 15.63 -3.73
N LEU A 141 8.14 15.46 -2.42
CA LEU A 141 8.93 14.55 -1.59
C LEU A 141 8.74 13.09 -2.02
N LEU A 142 7.50 12.64 -2.24
CA LEU A 142 7.22 11.30 -2.76
C LEU A 142 7.91 11.06 -4.10
N ALA A 143 7.79 12.00 -5.04
CA ALA A 143 8.43 11.92 -6.34
C ALA A 143 9.95 11.83 -6.20
N ALA A 144 10.57 12.64 -5.33
CA ALA A 144 11.99 12.58 -5.06
C ALA A 144 12.42 11.21 -4.53
N VAL A 145 11.72 10.66 -3.53
CA VAL A 145 12.03 9.34 -2.97
C VAL A 145 11.87 8.24 -4.03
N VAL A 146 10.80 8.27 -4.82
CA VAL A 146 10.57 7.28 -5.90
C VAL A 146 11.63 7.39 -6.99
N LEU A 147 12.07 8.60 -7.35
CA LEU A 147 13.18 8.80 -8.27
C LEU A 147 14.49 8.24 -7.72
N THR A 148 14.81 8.50 -6.45
CA THR A 148 16.01 7.92 -5.81
C THR A 148 15.96 6.40 -5.84
N LEU A 149 14.82 5.80 -5.49
CA LEU A 149 14.64 4.35 -5.52
C LEU A 149 14.79 3.78 -6.93
N SER A 150 14.26 4.47 -7.94
CA SER A 150 14.38 4.08 -9.35
C SER A 150 15.84 4.09 -9.82
N VAL A 151 16.59 5.15 -9.48
CA VAL A 151 18.03 5.25 -9.80
C VAL A 151 18.84 4.15 -9.12
N LEU A 152 18.58 3.87 -7.84
CA LEU A 152 19.28 2.82 -7.10
C LEU A 152 19.06 1.44 -7.72
N LEU A 153 17.84 1.16 -8.18
CA LEU A 153 17.54 -0.09 -8.87
C LEU A 153 18.24 -0.20 -10.22
N LEU A 154 18.39 0.90 -10.96
CA LEU A 154 19.14 0.92 -12.21
C LEU A 154 20.63 0.67 -11.98
N ILE A 155 21.22 1.31 -10.97
CA ILE A 155 22.62 1.08 -10.58
C ILE A 155 22.81 -0.39 -10.21
N LYS A 156 21.95 -0.92 -9.34
CA LYS A 156 22.05 -2.31 -8.88
C LYS A 156 21.85 -3.32 -10.03
N ALA A 157 20.94 -3.03 -10.96
CA ALA A 157 20.74 -3.86 -12.16
C ALA A 157 21.93 -3.80 -13.13
N TYR A 158 22.70 -2.72 -13.14
CA TYR A 158 23.89 -2.59 -13.97
C TYR A 158 25.10 -3.33 -13.40
N PHE A 159 25.28 -3.31 -12.06
CA PHE A 159 26.45 -3.88 -11.41
C PHE A 159 26.27 -5.35 -10.96
N ASP A 160 25.07 -5.79 -10.56
CA ASP A 160 24.83 -7.14 -10.03
C ASP A 160 23.94 -7.96 -11.00
N THR A 161 24.53 -8.96 -11.67
CA THR A 161 23.83 -9.80 -12.66
C THR A 161 23.47 -11.22 -12.18
N THR A 162 24.00 -11.70 -11.05
CA THR A 162 24.06 -13.15 -10.77
C THR A 162 23.26 -13.70 -9.58
N GLU A 163 23.00 -12.94 -8.50
CA GLU A 163 22.45 -13.52 -7.25
C GLU A 163 21.04 -13.00 -6.83
N LEU A 164 20.52 -11.92 -7.44
CA LEU A 164 19.43 -11.13 -6.85
C LEU A 164 18.05 -11.23 -7.51
N THR A 165 17.81 -12.18 -8.41
CA THR A 165 16.63 -12.15 -9.31
C THR A 165 15.28 -12.06 -8.60
N SER A 166 15.10 -12.73 -7.45
CA SER A 166 13.83 -12.70 -6.69
C SER A 166 13.63 -11.39 -5.93
N VAL A 167 14.66 -10.92 -5.21
CA VAL A 167 14.63 -9.67 -4.45
C VAL A 167 14.50 -8.47 -5.39
N TYR A 168 15.24 -8.46 -6.49
CA TYR A 168 15.13 -7.45 -7.55
C TYR A 168 13.73 -7.41 -8.17
N LYS A 169 13.12 -8.57 -8.48
CA LYS A 169 11.73 -8.64 -8.97
C LYS A 169 10.75 -7.99 -7.99
N PHE A 170 10.90 -8.26 -6.69
CA PHE A 170 10.08 -7.66 -5.65
C PHE A 170 10.27 -6.14 -5.56
N HIS A 171 11.50 -5.64 -5.52
CA HIS A 171 11.74 -4.19 -5.46
C HIS A 171 11.23 -3.50 -6.73
N LYS A 172 11.50 -4.04 -7.92
CA LYS A 172 10.99 -3.52 -9.21
C LYS A 172 9.46 -3.42 -9.21
N MET A 173 8.79 -4.45 -8.71
CA MET A 173 7.33 -4.46 -8.58
C MET A 173 6.85 -3.34 -7.66
N VAL A 174 7.47 -3.18 -6.49
CA VAL A 174 7.12 -2.12 -5.54
C VAL A 174 7.35 -0.73 -6.14
N THR A 175 8.44 -0.52 -6.89
CA THR A 175 8.72 0.74 -7.59
C THR A 175 7.63 1.10 -8.58
N LEU A 176 7.17 0.14 -9.39
CA LEU A 176 6.10 0.37 -10.36
C LEU A 176 4.80 0.81 -9.68
N ILE A 177 4.48 0.21 -8.54
CA ILE A 177 3.33 0.57 -7.72
C ILE A 177 3.48 2.01 -7.19
N SER A 178 4.63 2.36 -6.65
CA SER A 178 4.90 3.71 -6.14
C SER A 178 4.91 4.78 -7.24
N ILE A 179 5.43 4.48 -8.43
CA ILE A 179 5.37 5.38 -9.60
C ILE A 179 3.91 5.59 -10.01
N SER A 180 3.14 4.52 -10.13
CA SER A 180 1.72 4.59 -10.48
C SER A 180 0.94 5.46 -9.49
N PHE A 181 1.20 5.30 -8.19
CA PHE A 181 0.61 6.11 -7.13
C PHE A 181 1.01 7.58 -7.24
N CYS A 182 2.30 7.87 -7.46
CA CYS A 182 2.79 9.25 -7.63
C CYS A 182 2.14 9.96 -8.83
N CYS A 183 2.01 9.28 -9.97
CA CYS A 183 1.39 9.84 -11.16
C CYS A 183 -0.10 10.13 -10.95
N LEU A 184 -0.83 9.21 -10.30
CA LEU A 184 -2.25 9.39 -10.03
C LEU A 184 -2.51 10.47 -8.98
N LEU A 185 -1.68 10.60 -7.95
CA LEU A 185 -1.78 11.66 -6.95
C LEU A 185 -1.49 13.06 -7.49
N ALA A 186 -0.67 13.18 -8.54
CA ALA A 186 -0.39 14.48 -9.14
C ALA A 186 -1.65 15.14 -9.71
N VAL A 187 -2.59 14.35 -10.23
CA VAL A 187 -3.80 14.87 -10.90
C VAL A 187 -4.76 15.54 -9.90
N PRO A 188 -5.12 14.97 -8.73
CA PRO A 188 -5.91 15.67 -7.73
C PRO A 188 -5.23 16.93 -7.19
N VAL A 189 -3.92 16.90 -6.94
CA VAL A 189 -3.18 18.08 -6.44
C VAL A 189 -3.24 19.22 -7.44
N LEU A 190 -2.96 18.95 -8.71
CA LEU A 190 -3.11 19.94 -9.78
C LEU A 190 -4.58 20.32 -10.01
N GLY A 191 -5.49 19.38 -9.83
CA GLY A 191 -6.93 19.57 -9.91
C GLY A 191 -7.42 20.61 -8.90
N THR A 192 -6.95 20.58 -7.66
CA THR A 192 -7.34 21.57 -6.64
C THR A 192 -7.01 23.02 -7.04
N LEU A 193 -5.88 23.26 -7.73
CA LEU A 193 -5.59 24.59 -8.30
C LEU A 193 -6.61 25.00 -9.36
N LEU A 194 -6.95 24.08 -10.27
CA LEU A 194 -7.84 24.37 -11.39
C LEU A 194 -9.28 24.61 -10.89
N LEU A 195 -9.70 23.87 -9.87
CA LEU A 195 -11.02 23.96 -9.25
C LEU A 195 -11.25 25.27 -8.51
N ASP A 196 -10.21 25.86 -7.92
CA ASP A 196 -10.33 27.12 -7.17
C ASP A 196 -10.05 28.37 -8.00
N HIS A 197 -9.14 28.33 -8.97
CA HIS A 197 -8.63 29.55 -9.60
C HIS A 197 -9.06 29.79 -11.04
N VAL A 198 -9.42 28.76 -11.82
CA VAL A 198 -9.47 28.92 -13.28
C VAL A 198 -10.71 28.33 -13.94
N TYR A 199 -11.10 27.07 -13.64
CA TYR A 199 -12.22 26.41 -14.33
C TYR A 199 -12.83 25.28 -13.50
N ALA A 200 -13.87 25.61 -12.73
CA ALA A 200 -14.76 24.66 -12.05
C ALA A 200 -15.73 23.98 -13.03
N SER A 201 -15.24 23.33 -14.09
CA SER A 201 -16.09 22.63 -15.06
C SER A 201 -16.53 21.25 -14.55
N LEU A 202 -17.72 20.77 -14.93
CA LEU A 202 -18.20 19.43 -14.54
C LEU A 202 -17.23 18.32 -14.97
N VAL A 203 -16.58 18.50 -16.13
CA VAL A 203 -15.58 17.58 -16.68
C VAL A 203 -14.36 17.52 -15.79
N THR A 204 -13.83 18.68 -15.38
CA THR A 204 -12.66 18.77 -14.48
C THR A 204 -12.94 18.09 -13.15
N ASN A 205 -14.09 18.36 -12.52
CA ASN A 205 -14.48 17.74 -11.25
C ASN A 205 -14.54 16.20 -11.37
N THR A 206 -15.14 15.72 -12.46
CA THR A 206 -15.29 14.29 -12.71
C THR A 206 -13.92 13.60 -12.92
N ILE A 207 -13.02 14.22 -13.68
CA ILE A 207 -11.65 13.69 -13.89
C ILE A 207 -10.90 13.58 -12.57
N VAL A 208 -10.96 14.63 -11.73
CA VAL A 208 -10.33 14.62 -10.41
C VAL A 208 -10.91 13.50 -9.53
N LEU A 209 -12.24 13.40 -9.46
CA LEU A 209 -12.92 12.37 -8.67
C LEU A 209 -12.57 10.96 -9.13
N VAL A 210 -12.63 10.68 -10.43
CA VAL A 210 -12.27 9.37 -11.00
C VAL A 210 -10.80 9.05 -10.73
N THR A 211 -9.92 10.04 -10.82
CA THR A 211 -8.49 9.82 -10.56
C THR A 211 -8.22 9.53 -9.08
N CYS A 212 -8.92 10.21 -8.15
CA CYS A 212 -8.89 9.87 -6.74
C CYS A 212 -9.37 8.42 -6.47
N GLN A 213 -10.38 7.95 -7.20
CA GLN A 213 -10.87 6.57 -7.08
C GLN A 213 -9.85 5.57 -7.63
N LEU A 214 -9.26 5.85 -8.80
CA LEU A 214 -8.21 5.03 -9.40
C LEU A 214 -6.97 4.96 -8.53
N ASN A 215 -6.63 6.01 -7.80
CA ASN A 215 -5.47 6.05 -6.91
C ASN A 215 -5.51 4.94 -5.83
N ASN A 216 -6.71 4.60 -5.35
CA ASN A 216 -6.90 3.55 -4.35
C ASN A 216 -6.99 2.14 -4.96
N GLY A 217 -7.35 2.01 -6.24
CA GLY A 217 -7.56 0.70 -6.89
C GLY A 217 -6.44 0.24 -7.82
N LEU A 218 -5.78 1.16 -8.53
CA LEU A 218 -4.77 0.84 -9.54
C LEU A 218 -3.51 0.16 -8.96
N PRO A 219 -2.99 0.54 -7.77
CA PRO A 219 -1.88 -0.17 -7.12
C PRO A 219 -2.12 -1.68 -7.00
N CYS A 220 -3.34 -2.08 -6.65
CA CYS A 220 -3.73 -3.49 -6.54
C CYS A 220 -3.75 -4.19 -7.91
N LEU A 221 -4.22 -3.51 -8.97
CA LEU A 221 -4.19 -4.06 -10.32
C LEU A 221 -2.76 -4.24 -10.82
N VAL A 222 -1.90 -3.23 -10.65
CA VAL A 222 -0.47 -3.31 -10.98
C VAL A 222 0.17 -4.48 -10.22
N PHE A 223 -0.18 -4.66 -8.95
CA PHE A 223 0.33 -5.76 -8.14
C PHE A 223 -0.07 -7.14 -8.70
N ILE A 224 -1.33 -7.32 -9.13
CA ILE A 224 -1.79 -8.57 -9.75
C ILE A 224 -1.12 -8.80 -11.12
N PHE A 225 -0.94 -7.76 -11.94
CA PHE A 225 -0.34 -7.91 -13.27
C PHE A 225 1.15 -8.25 -13.21
N VAL A 226 1.88 -7.71 -12.23
CA VAL A 226 3.34 -7.88 -12.12
C VAL A 226 3.72 -9.18 -11.42
N ASN A 227 2.89 -9.72 -10.52
CA ASN A 227 3.20 -10.95 -9.78
C ASN A 227 2.50 -12.18 -10.38
N GLU A 228 3.27 -13.01 -11.07
CA GLU A 228 2.76 -14.20 -11.77
C GLU A 228 2.14 -15.24 -10.82
N ASN A 229 2.75 -15.47 -9.66
CA ASN A 229 2.24 -16.42 -8.68
C ASN A 229 0.86 -16.00 -8.15
N ILE A 230 0.67 -14.70 -7.91
CA ILE A 230 -0.60 -14.17 -7.42
C ILE A 230 -1.65 -14.21 -8.53
N ARG A 231 -1.27 -13.90 -9.77
CA ARG A 231 -2.16 -14.02 -10.93
C ARG A 231 -2.67 -15.44 -11.08
N GLU A 232 -1.81 -16.45 -10.93
CA GLU A 232 -2.21 -17.86 -11.00
C GLU A 232 -3.18 -18.24 -9.87
N ASN A 233 -2.88 -17.86 -8.63
CA ASN A 233 -3.76 -18.10 -7.48
C ASN A 233 -5.12 -17.39 -7.62
N VAL A 234 -5.15 -16.15 -8.11
CA VAL A 234 -6.40 -15.41 -8.38
C VAL A 234 -7.20 -16.07 -9.50
N LEU A 235 -6.54 -16.62 -10.52
CA LEU A 235 -7.18 -17.38 -11.59
C LEU A 235 -7.69 -18.77 -11.15
N GLU A 236 -7.30 -19.25 -9.97
CA GLU A 236 -7.89 -20.44 -9.32
C GLU A 236 -9.16 -20.10 -8.53
N LEU A 237 -9.26 -18.89 -7.98
CA LEU A 237 -10.46 -18.37 -7.32
C LEU A 237 -11.61 -18.09 -8.32
N VAL A 238 -11.29 -17.94 -9.61
CA VAL A 238 -12.30 -17.80 -10.67
C VAL A 238 -13.00 -19.16 -10.87
N PRO A 239 -14.35 -19.22 -10.77
CA PRO A 239 -15.09 -20.47 -10.92
C PRO A 239 -14.74 -21.17 -12.23
N LYS A 240 -14.55 -22.50 -12.20
CA LYS A 240 -14.18 -23.33 -13.38
C LYS A 240 -15.04 -23.07 -14.62
N ARG A 241 -16.30 -22.64 -14.41
CA ARG A 241 -17.27 -22.25 -15.46
C ARG A 241 -16.81 -21.08 -16.35
N TRP A 242 -15.89 -20.24 -15.87
CA TRP A 242 -15.36 -19.07 -16.58
C TRP A 242 -13.90 -19.29 -17.04
N ARG A 243 -13.31 -20.46 -16.78
CA ARG A 243 -11.93 -20.79 -17.15
C ARG A 243 -11.90 -21.35 -18.59
N LYS A 244 -11.36 -20.58 -19.55
CA LYS A 244 -10.83 -21.18 -20.78
C LYS A 244 -9.47 -21.81 -20.44
N ASN A 245 -9.33 -23.12 -20.62
CA ASN A 245 -8.17 -23.94 -20.26
C ASN A 245 -6.81 -23.21 -20.41
N PRO A 246 -6.10 -22.89 -19.30
CA PRO A 246 -4.69 -22.63 -19.34
C PRO A 246 -3.93 -23.95 -19.16
N LYS A 247 -2.84 -24.12 -19.92
CA LYS A 247 -1.92 -25.26 -19.82
C LYS A 247 -1.41 -25.38 -18.38
N THR A 248 -1.49 -26.57 -17.81
CA THR A 248 -0.89 -26.96 -16.53
C THR A 248 0.61 -26.72 -16.56
N SER A 249 1.11 -25.77 -15.75
CA SER A 249 2.52 -25.71 -15.37
C SER A 249 2.69 -26.47 -14.06
N ASN A 250 3.61 -27.44 -14.03
CA ASN A 250 3.93 -28.22 -12.85
C ASN A 250 4.73 -27.33 -11.88
N VAL A 251 4.08 -26.82 -10.83
CA VAL A 251 4.78 -26.14 -9.73
C VAL A 251 5.28 -27.19 -8.74
N VAL A 252 6.60 -27.41 -8.74
CA VAL A 252 7.30 -28.17 -7.70
C VAL A 252 7.51 -27.23 -6.52
N TYR A 253 6.98 -27.59 -5.35
CA TYR A 253 7.30 -26.88 -4.10
C TYR A 253 8.74 -27.20 -3.71
N VAL A 254 9.63 -26.21 -3.80
CA VAL A 254 10.93 -26.25 -3.11
C VAL A 254 10.68 -25.77 -1.69
N THR A 255 10.40 -26.70 -0.79
CA THR A 255 10.44 -26.44 0.65
C THR A 255 11.91 -26.21 1.02
N SER A 256 12.26 -24.95 1.29
CA SER A 256 13.59 -24.58 1.75
C SER A 256 13.88 -25.21 3.11
N LEU A 257 14.92 -26.05 3.10
CA LEU A 257 15.73 -26.44 4.25
C LEU A 257 16.18 -25.18 5.01
N MET A 258 15.47 -24.86 6.08
CA MET A 258 15.89 -23.96 7.16
C MET A 258 15.48 -24.62 8.48
N TYR A 259 16.06 -25.78 8.75
CA TYR A 259 16.27 -26.27 10.11
C TYR A 259 17.60 -27.03 10.10
N GLY A 260 18.67 -26.30 10.41
CA GLY A 260 19.92 -26.91 10.82
C GLY A 260 19.84 -27.29 12.29
N ASP A 261 20.45 -28.44 12.58
CA ASP A 261 20.78 -29.01 13.89
C ASP A 261 19.66 -29.69 14.69
N GLU A 262 19.67 -31.04 14.65
CA GLU A 262 20.28 -31.84 15.73
C GLU A 262 20.53 -33.28 15.23
N GLN A 263 21.79 -33.69 15.13
CA GLN A 263 22.15 -35.11 15.08
C GLN A 263 22.02 -35.72 16.48
N PRO A 264 21.38 -36.88 16.68
CA PRO A 264 21.51 -37.60 17.92
C PRO A 264 22.85 -38.35 17.90
N THR A 265 23.79 -37.89 18.72
CA THR A 265 24.95 -38.68 19.15
C THR A 265 24.48 -39.83 20.05
N PRO A 266 25.06 -41.04 19.94
CA PRO A 266 24.76 -42.11 20.86
C PRO A 266 25.52 -41.89 22.18
N SER A 267 24.80 -41.71 23.28
CA SER A 267 25.41 -41.65 24.62
C SER A 267 25.57 -43.05 25.23
N PRO A 268 26.64 -43.29 26.01
CA PRO A 268 27.00 -44.60 26.53
C PRO A 268 26.30 -44.89 27.86
N THR A 269 25.84 -46.13 28.05
CA THR A 269 25.52 -46.63 29.41
C THR A 269 26.11 -48.03 29.57
N ALA A 270 26.98 -48.17 30.56
CA ALA A 270 27.62 -49.40 31.01
C ALA A 270 26.76 -50.10 32.11
N PRO A 271 27.26 -51.09 32.88
CA PRO A 271 27.20 -52.54 32.64
C PRO A 271 26.36 -53.30 33.70
N GLN A 272 26.37 -54.64 33.60
CA GLN A 272 26.02 -55.70 34.57
C GLN A 272 24.67 -56.42 34.39
N SER A 273 24.72 -57.71 34.00
CA SER A 273 24.77 -58.79 34.99
C SER A 273 25.03 -60.15 34.33
N ASP A 274 25.97 -60.88 34.93
CA ASP A 274 26.30 -62.28 34.71
C ASP A 274 25.08 -63.21 34.86
N GLN A 275 24.92 -64.16 33.93
CA GLN A 275 24.73 -65.60 34.19
C GLN A 275 24.29 -66.28 32.89
N ASP A 276 25.23 -66.87 32.15
CA ASP A 276 25.27 -68.33 32.12
C ASP A 276 26.63 -68.84 31.63
N GLN A 277 27.12 -69.83 32.34
CA GLN A 277 28.47 -70.37 32.27
C GLN A 277 28.41 -71.78 31.66
N ARG A 278 29.46 -72.14 30.90
CA ARG A 278 29.84 -73.50 30.42
C ARG A 278 29.17 -73.86 29.08
N ASP A 279 29.87 -74.27 28.02
CA ASP A 279 30.98 -75.23 27.87
C ASP A 279 31.96 -74.72 26.77
N LEU A 280 33.29 -74.58 26.92
CA LEU A 280 34.38 -75.53 27.19
C LEU A 280 34.45 -76.77 26.26
N PHE A 281 35.44 -76.71 25.36
CA PHE A 281 36.20 -77.82 24.75
C PHE A 281 35.48 -78.90 23.93
N GLY A 282 35.78 -78.90 22.62
CA GLY A 282 36.51 -79.99 21.96
C GLY A 282 35.82 -81.33 21.64
N TRP A 283 36.12 -81.78 20.40
CA TRP A 283 36.03 -83.13 19.81
C TRP A 283 34.72 -83.53 19.10
N GLY A 284 34.87 -83.90 17.82
CA GLY A 284 33.84 -84.38 16.89
C GLY A 284 33.40 -85.84 17.14
N PRO A 285 32.94 -86.63 16.14
CA PRO A 285 32.88 -86.41 14.69
C PRO A 285 31.53 -85.90 14.15
#